data_AF-A0A6I2VXT1-F1
#
_entry.id   AF-A0A6I2VXT1-F1
#
_cell.length_a   1.000
_cell.length_b   1.000
_cell.length_c   1.000
_cell.angle_alpha   90.00
_cell.angle_beta   90.00
_cell.angle_gamma   90.00
#
_symmetry.space_group_name_H-M   'P 1'
#
loop_
_entity.id
_entity.type
_entity.pdbx_description
1 polymer ?
#
loop_
_entity_poly.entity_id
_entity_poly.type
_entity_poly.pdbx_seq_one_letter_code
_entity_poly.pdbx_strand_id
1 'polypeptide(L)'
;MPELSTIFAFCVATVALLLIPGPAVLYILNRSIADGRRVGLAAVAGLEVGDAIQVIFASVGLSAVLAASATLFNIVKWAGVVYLVYTGVRTLLRVPTAIDSDQAAVTTQQAFRQGIIVNALNPKTALFFLSIFPQFVDTNATHANLQSLFLGVIFVVLATIFNGSYSLMASGLRHLLLRGKTLPFIQRYVSGTLFVGLGALAATAGRTK
;
A
#
# COMPACT_ATOMS: atom_id res chain seq x y z
N MET A 1 -21.59 12.30 -2.72
CA MET A 1 -20.64 11.95 -1.63
C MET A 1 -20.90 10.51 -1.25
N PRO A 2 -19.86 9.69 -0.98
CA PRO A 2 -20.07 8.30 -0.57
C PRO A 2 -20.85 8.23 0.75
N GLU A 3 -21.66 7.17 0.90
CA GLU A 3 -22.33 6.89 2.17
C GLU A 3 -21.31 6.64 3.30
N LEU A 4 -21.70 6.94 4.54
CA LEU A 4 -20.83 6.77 5.70
C LEU A 4 -20.40 5.31 5.90
N SER A 5 -21.30 4.36 5.58
CA SER A 5 -21.05 2.92 5.54
C SER A 5 -19.90 2.57 4.59
N THR A 6 -19.91 3.13 3.37
CA THR A 6 -18.86 2.95 2.35
C THR A 6 -17.53 3.54 2.80
N ILE A 7 -17.54 4.75 3.39
CA ILE A 7 -16.33 5.37 3.93
C ILE A 7 -15.73 4.50 5.03
N PHE A 8 -16.54 4.03 5.98
CA PHE A 8 -16.08 3.17 7.06
C PHE A 8 -15.50 1.86 6.53
N ALA A 9 -16.20 1.17 5.63
CA ALA A 9 -15.72 -0.06 5.00
C ALA A 9 -14.41 0.17 4.23
N PHE A 10 -14.29 1.29 3.53
CA PHE A 10 -13.07 1.67 2.81
C PHE A 10 -11.90 1.92 3.76
N CYS A 11 -12.13 2.59 4.90
CA CYS A 11 -11.13 2.78 5.94
C CYS A 11 -10.65 1.43 6.50
N VAL A 12 -11.56 0.50 6.77
CA VAL A 12 -11.21 -0.85 7.25
C VAL A 12 -10.33 -1.59 6.22
N ALA A 13 -10.73 -1.59 4.95
CA ALA A 13 -9.95 -2.22 3.87
C ALA A 13 -8.57 -1.57 3.70
N THR A 14 -8.50 -0.24 3.80
CA THR A 14 -7.25 0.53 3.72
C THR A 14 -6.33 0.21 4.89
N VAL A 15 -6.83 0.23 6.12
CA VAL A 15 -6.05 -0.13 7.31
C VAL A 15 -5.53 -1.56 7.21
N ALA A 16 -6.38 -2.50 6.77
CA ALA A 16 -5.96 -3.88 6.55
C ALA A 16 -4.79 -3.98 5.57
N LEU A 17 -4.81 -3.22 4.46
CA LEU A 17 -3.72 -3.16 3.48
C LEU A 17 -2.44 -2.51 4.04
N LEU A 18 -2.58 -1.42 4.79
CA LEU A 18 -1.45 -0.67 5.37
C LEU A 18 -0.74 -1.46 6.47
N LEU A 19 -1.48 -2.32 7.18
CA LEU A 19 -0.92 -3.24 8.16
C LEU A 19 -0.07 -4.36 7.54
N ILE A 20 -0.14 -4.57 6.22
CA ILE A 20 0.67 -5.58 5.52
C ILE A 20 2.02 -4.98 5.14
N PRO A 21 3.14 -5.40 5.76
CA PRO A 21 4.46 -4.93 5.36
C PRO A 21 4.75 -5.37 3.91
N GLY A 22 4.86 -4.38 3.02
CA GLY A 22 5.29 -4.54 1.63
C GLY A 22 6.55 -3.72 1.34
N PRO A 23 6.92 -3.52 0.06
CA PRO A 23 8.13 -2.79 -0.32
C PRO A 23 8.25 -1.39 0.29
N ALA A 24 7.16 -0.63 0.34
CA ALA A 24 7.12 0.71 0.94
C ALA A 24 7.48 0.69 2.44
N VAL A 25 6.88 -0.21 3.22
CA VAL A 25 7.17 -0.35 4.66
C VAL A 25 8.62 -0.78 4.86
N LEU A 26 9.12 -1.74 4.08
CA LEU A 26 10.52 -2.16 4.15
C LEU A 26 11.49 -1.01 3.85
N TYR A 27 11.16 -0.20 2.85
CA TYR A 27 11.93 0.98 2.50
C TYR A 27 11.99 1.99 3.65
N ILE A 28 10.85 2.31 4.27
CA ILE A 28 10.79 3.18 5.46
C ILE A 28 11.64 2.60 6.58
N LEU A 29 11.44 1.33 6.93
CA LEU A 29 12.15 0.71 8.04
C LEU A 29 13.67 0.75 7.83
N ASN A 30 14.14 0.41 6.63
CA ASN A 30 15.57 0.48 6.30
C ASN A 30 16.11 1.91 6.45
N ARG A 31 15.44 2.92 5.89
CA ARG A 31 15.91 4.31 5.94
C ARG A 31 15.82 4.91 7.35
N SER A 32 14.78 4.60 8.10
CA SER A 32 14.64 5.04 9.48
C SER A 32 15.68 4.42 10.40
N ILE A 33 16.06 3.15 10.17
CA ILE A 33 17.07 2.43 10.97
C ILE A 33 18.48 2.80 10.54
N ALA A 34 18.79 2.88 9.25
CA ALA A 34 20.14 3.16 8.76
C ALA A 34 20.48 4.66 8.88
N ASP A 35 19.57 5.52 8.40
CA ASP A 35 19.83 6.95 8.15
C ASP A 35 19.13 7.88 9.16
N GLY A 36 18.29 7.32 10.04
CA GLY A 36 17.63 8.04 11.13
C GLY A 36 16.33 8.76 10.75
N ARG A 37 15.72 9.40 11.76
CA ARG A 37 14.34 9.93 11.69
C ARG A 37 14.09 10.92 10.55
N ARG A 38 15.02 11.84 10.29
CA ARG A 38 14.83 12.87 9.24
C ARG A 38 14.76 12.24 7.84
N VAL A 39 15.64 11.29 7.57
CA VAL A 39 15.69 10.58 6.28
C VAL A 39 14.50 9.63 6.15
N GLY A 40 14.14 8.93 7.24
CA GLY A 40 12.93 8.11 7.30
C GLY A 40 11.64 8.90 7.02
N LEU A 41 11.48 10.11 7.55
CA LEU A 41 10.30 10.94 7.28
C LEU A 41 10.31 11.52 5.86
N ALA A 42 11.48 11.81 5.29
CA ALA A 42 11.59 12.20 3.88
C ALA A 42 11.21 11.05 2.94
N ALA A 43 11.60 9.81 3.28
CA ALA A 43 11.14 8.60 2.59
C ALA A 43 9.61 8.46 2.65
N VAL A 44 9.00 8.66 3.81
CA VAL A 44 7.52 8.66 3.97
C VAL A 44 6.90 9.70 3.03
N ALA A 45 7.33 10.96 3.09
CA ALA A 45 6.79 12.00 2.22
C ALA A 45 6.89 11.66 0.72
N GLY A 46 7.99 11.02 0.31
CA GLY A 46 8.15 10.51 -1.05
C GLY A 46 7.14 9.42 -1.39
N LEU A 47 6.92 8.47 -0.49
CA LEU A 47 5.92 7.42 -0.67
C LEU A 47 4.52 8.00 -0.82
N GLU A 48 4.12 8.96 0.01
CA GLU A 48 2.78 9.57 -0.05
C GLU A 48 2.53 10.30 -1.38
N VAL A 49 3.56 10.94 -1.95
CA VAL A 49 3.49 11.50 -3.31
C VAL A 49 3.29 10.38 -4.34
N GLY A 50 3.96 9.25 -4.19
CA GLY A 50 3.73 8.07 -5.03
C GLY A 50 2.32 7.48 -4.89
N ASP A 51 1.75 7.45 -3.69
CA ASP A 51 0.35 7.03 -3.46
C ASP A 51 -0.63 8.01 -4.13
N ALA A 52 -0.39 9.32 -4.01
CA ALA A 52 -1.20 10.34 -4.68
C ALA A 52 -1.18 10.18 -6.21
N ILE A 53 -0.01 9.85 -6.79
CA ILE A 53 0.11 9.52 -8.22
C ILE A 53 -0.78 8.31 -8.56
N GLN A 54 -0.72 7.24 -7.78
CA GLN A 54 -1.58 6.06 -8.00
C GLN A 54 -3.07 6.38 -7.84
N VAL A 55 -3.45 7.21 -6.88
CA VAL A 55 -4.84 7.68 -6.69
C VAL A 55 -5.33 8.44 -7.92
N ILE A 56 -4.51 9.31 -8.49
CA ILE A 56 -4.85 10.05 -9.71
C ILE A 56 -5.03 9.07 -10.87
N PHE A 57 -4.09 8.15 -11.07
CA PHE A 57 -4.21 7.10 -12.10
C PHE A 57 -5.42 6.21 -11.89
N ALA A 58 -5.74 5.83 -10.65
CA ALA A 58 -6.91 5.04 -10.32
C ALA A 58 -8.19 5.83 -10.60
N SER A 59 -8.25 7.10 -10.22
CA SER A 59 -9.44 7.93 -10.44
C SER A 59 -9.70 8.20 -11.93
N VAL A 60 -8.65 8.50 -12.70
CA VAL A 60 -8.75 8.71 -14.15
C VAL A 60 -8.95 7.39 -14.89
N GLY A 61 -8.16 6.37 -14.55
CA GLY A 61 -8.17 5.06 -15.17
C GLY A 61 -9.43 4.25 -14.87
N LEU A 62 -10.07 4.48 -13.73
CA LEU A 62 -11.36 3.87 -13.39
C LEU A 62 -12.42 4.27 -14.42
N SER A 63 -12.46 5.53 -14.87
CA SER A 63 -13.35 5.93 -15.97
C SER A 63 -13.09 5.16 -17.27
N ALA A 64 -11.83 4.88 -17.60
CA ALA A 64 -11.47 4.11 -18.79
C ALA A 64 -11.79 2.60 -18.66
N VAL A 65 -11.58 2.02 -17.48
CA VAL A 65 -11.93 0.62 -17.18
C VAL A 65 -13.46 0.43 -17.11
N LEU A 66 -14.20 1.42 -16.61
CA LEU A 66 -15.66 1.41 -16.57
C LEU A 66 -16.30 1.64 -17.94
N ALA A 67 -15.66 2.44 -18.80
CA ALA A 67 -16.05 2.55 -20.20
C ALA A 67 -15.77 1.26 -20.99
N ALA A 68 -14.80 0.46 -20.54
CA ALA A 68 -14.53 -0.86 -21.09
C ALA A 68 -15.49 -1.92 -20.51
N SER A 69 -15.79 -2.96 -21.30
CA SER A 69 -16.79 -3.99 -20.95
C SER A 69 -16.58 -4.66 -19.59
N ALA A 70 -17.65 -5.24 -19.03
CA ALA A 70 -17.62 -6.04 -17.79
C ALA A 70 -16.54 -7.14 -17.78
N THR A 71 -16.13 -7.62 -18.96
CA THR A 71 -15.03 -8.57 -19.12
C THR A 71 -13.69 -7.98 -18.69
N LEU A 72 -13.37 -6.73 -19.09
CA LEU A 72 -12.08 -6.12 -18.76
C LEU A 72 -11.98 -5.82 -17.26
N PHE A 73 -13.07 -5.35 -16.64
CA PHE A 73 -13.16 -5.19 -15.20
C PHE A 73 -12.86 -6.49 -14.45
N ASN A 74 -13.47 -7.61 -14.88
CA ASN A 74 -13.24 -8.91 -14.25
C ASN A 74 -11.80 -9.41 -14.45
N ILE A 75 -11.20 -9.18 -15.62
CA ILE A 75 -9.80 -9.53 -15.88
C ILE A 75 -8.87 -8.77 -14.92
N VAL A 76 -9.05 -7.45 -14.81
CA VAL A 76 -8.24 -6.59 -13.93
C VAL A 76 -8.41 -7.00 -12.46
N LYS A 77 -9.64 -7.25 -12.02
CA LYS A 77 -9.94 -7.73 -10.68
C LYS A 77 -9.21 -9.04 -10.37
N TRP A 78 -9.37 -10.07 -11.22
CA TRP A 78 -8.78 -11.38 -10.99
C TRP A 78 -7.25 -11.38 -11.12
N ALA A 79 -6.69 -10.55 -12.00
CA ALA A 79 -5.24 -10.33 -12.06
C ALA A 79 -4.70 -9.78 -10.73
N GLY A 80 -5.41 -8.84 -10.11
CA GLY A 80 -5.07 -8.33 -8.77
C GLY A 80 -5.17 -9.39 -7.68
N VAL A 81 -6.23 -10.19 -7.69
CA VAL A 81 -6.41 -11.33 -6.76
C VAL A 81 -5.23 -12.31 -6.86
N VAL A 82 -4.94 -12.82 -8.06
CA VAL A 82 -3.87 -13.80 -8.28
C VAL A 82 -2.52 -13.25 -7.83
N TYR A 83 -2.23 -11.99 -8.13
CA TYR A 83 -0.96 -11.40 -7.73
C TYR A 83 -0.86 -11.18 -6.22
N LEU A 84 -1.93 -10.74 -5.54
CA LEU A 84 -1.92 -10.58 -4.08
C LEU A 84 -1.65 -11.92 -3.39
N VAL A 85 -2.30 -13.00 -3.85
CA VAL A 85 -2.03 -14.37 -3.38
C VAL A 85 -0.59 -14.76 -3.67
N TYR A 86 -0.11 -14.58 -4.91
CA TYR A 86 1.27 -14.89 -5.29
C TYR A 86 2.29 -14.14 -4.44
N THR A 87 2.07 -12.85 -4.19
CA THR A 87 2.97 -12.00 -3.38
C THR A 87 2.93 -12.40 -1.92
N GLY A 88 1.76 -12.74 -1.38
CA GLY A 88 1.62 -13.29 -0.04
C GLY A 88 2.40 -14.59 0.12
N VAL A 89 2.18 -15.55 -0.79
CA VAL A 89 2.92 -16.82 -0.83
C VAL A 89 4.43 -16.58 -0.97
N ARG A 90 4.87 -15.74 -1.90
CA ARG A 90 6.30 -15.43 -2.09
C ARG A 90 6.91 -14.79 -0.84
N THR A 91 6.16 -13.96 -0.13
CA THR A 91 6.61 -13.33 1.12
C THR A 91 6.72 -14.36 2.25
N LEU A 92 5.79 -15.32 2.35
CA LEU A 92 5.89 -16.46 3.28
C LEU A 92 7.09 -17.37 2.98
N LEU A 93 7.42 -17.54 1.69
CA LEU A 93 8.47 -18.43 1.22
C LEU A 93 9.88 -17.81 1.28
N ARG A 94 10.01 -16.47 1.28
CA ARG A 94 11.31 -15.79 1.36
C ARG A 94 11.87 -15.80 2.77
N VAL A 95 13.19 -16.02 2.88
CA VAL A 95 13.93 -15.74 4.11
C VAL A 95 14.17 -14.23 4.17
N PRO A 96 13.71 -13.53 5.22
CA PRO A 96 13.95 -12.10 5.37
C PRO A 96 15.45 -11.83 5.46
N THR A 97 15.95 -10.95 4.60
CA THR A 97 17.32 -10.44 4.70
C THR A 97 17.41 -9.52 5.92
N ALA A 98 18.46 -9.68 6.72
CA ALA A 98 18.76 -8.76 7.81
C ALA A 98 18.94 -7.33 7.26
N ILE A 99 18.57 -6.32 8.06
CA ILE A 99 18.83 -4.93 7.70
C ILE A 99 20.34 -4.70 7.77
N ASP A 100 20.93 -4.36 6.64
CA ASP A 100 22.34 -4.03 6.52
C ASP A 100 22.57 -2.58 6.96
N SER A 101 23.19 -2.41 8.13
CA SER A 101 23.51 -1.10 8.70
C SER A 101 24.74 -0.43 8.07
N ASP A 102 25.51 -1.15 7.25
CA ASP A 102 26.72 -0.64 6.60
C ASP A 102 26.44 -0.04 5.20
N GLN A 103 25.18 0.09 4.81
CA GLN A 103 24.82 0.82 3.59
C GLN A 103 25.22 2.30 3.70
N ALA A 104 25.79 2.83 2.62
CA ALA A 104 26.14 4.24 2.52
C ALA A 104 24.93 5.12 2.84
N ALA A 105 25.13 6.09 3.73
CA ALA A 105 24.06 6.96 4.18
C ALA A 105 23.47 7.76 3.01
N VAL A 106 22.14 7.89 2.97
CA VAL A 106 21.46 8.67 1.93
C VAL A 106 20.96 10.01 2.46
N THR A 107 20.90 11.01 1.59
CA THR A 107 20.34 12.33 1.93
C THR A 107 18.82 12.27 2.01
N THR A 108 18.20 13.24 2.69
CA THR A 108 16.73 13.39 2.72
C THR A 108 16.13 13.52 1.33
N GLN A 109 16.79 14.25 0.42
CA GLN A 109 16.35 14.40 -0.97
C GLN A 109 16.42 13.09 -1.74
N GLN A 110 17.48 12.30 -1.56
CA GLN A 110 17.60 10.97 -2.18
C GLN A 110 16.50 10.04 -1.66
N ALA A 111 16.26 10.04 -0.34
CA ALA A 111 15.24 9.21 0.27
C ALA A 111 13.82 9.57 -0.20
N PHE A 112 13.53 10.87 -0.33
CA PHE A 112 12.28 11.35 -0.90
C PHE A 112 12.08 10.88 -2.34
N ARG A 113 13.07 11.08 -3.22
CA ARG A 113 12.98 10.66 -4.64
C ARG A 113 12.83 9.16 -4.81
N GLN A 114 13.59 8.38 -4.03
CA GLN A 114 13.48 6.93 -4.00
C GLN A 114 12.11 6.49 -3.49
N GLY A 115 11.57 7.13 -2.43
CA GLY A 115 10.21 6.88 -1.93
C GLY A 115 9.14 7.05 -3.01
N ILE A 116 9.21 8.13 -3.80
CA ILE A 116 8.27 8.34 -4.92
C ILE A 116 8.31 7.14 -5.87
N ILE A 117 9.50 6.72 -6.29
CA ILE A 117 9.67 5.60 -7.23
C ILE A 117 9.16 4.29 -6.63
N VAL A 118 9.55 4.01 -5.37
CA VAL A 118 9.14 2.80 -4.66
C VAL A 118 7.63 2.69 -4.58
N ASN A 119 6.93 3.80 -4.29
CA ASN A 119 5.48 3.74 -4.13
C ASN A 119 4.70 3.90 -5.42
N ALA A 120 5.13 4.77 -6.34
CA ALA A 120 4.47 4.90 -7.64
C ALA A 120 4.48 3.56 -8.40
N LEU A 121 5.51 2.74 -8.20
CA LEU A 121 5.64 1.40 -8.77
C LEU A 121 5.26 0.28 -7.80
N ASN A 122 4.62 0.59 -6.66
CA ASN A 122 4.29 -0.41 -5.65
C ASN A 122 3.11 -1.27 -6.11
N PRO A 123 3.34 -2.56 -6.41
CA PRO A 123 2.31 -3.42 -6.94
C PRO A 123 1.24 -3.75 -5.89
N LYS A 124 1.56 -3.70 -4.59
CA LYS A 124 0.55 -3.87 -3.52
C LYS A 124 -0.51 -2.78 -3.64
N THR A 125 -0.07 -1.52 -3.68
CA THR A 125 -0.95 -0.37 -3.76
C THR A 125 -1.70 -0.37 -5.09
N ALA A 126 -1.02 -0.63 -6.20
CA ALA A 126 -1.63 -0.61 -7.53
C ALA A 126 -2.76 -1.63 -7.63
N LEU A 127 -2.58 -2.81 -7.04
CA LEU A 127 -3.59 -3.85 -7.07
C LEU A 127 -4.74 -3.61 -6.12
N PHE A 128 -4.51 -2.97 -4.98
CA PHE A 128 -5.61 -2.47 -4.17
C PHE A 128 -6.49 -1.52 -4.99
N PHE A 129 -5.88 -0.58 -5.72
CA PHE A 129 -6.60 0.34 -6.60
C PHE A 129 -7.29 -0.33 -7.79
N LEU A 130 -6.73 -1.43 -8.30
CA LEU A 130 -7.32 -2.16 -9.43
C LEU A 130 -8.41 -3.16 -9.03
N SER A 131 -8.34 -3.75 -7.84
CA SER A 131 -9.19 -4.89 -7.46
C SER A 131 -10.19 -4.58 -6.35
N ILE A 132 -9.81 -3.74 -5.37
CA ILE A 132 -10.60 -3.48 -4.16
C ILE A 132 -11.24 -2.09 -4.23
N PHE A 133 -10.47 -1.06 -4.57
CA PHE A 133 -10.94 0.32 -4.67
C PHE A 133 -12.20 0.53 -5.54
N PRO A 134 -12.34 -0.10 -6.74
CA PRO A 134 -13.52 0.12 -7.59
C PRO A 134 -14.83 -0.29 -6.93
N GLN A 135 -14.79 -1.15 -5.89
CA GLN A 135 -15.96 -1.63 -5.17
C GLN A 135 -16.56 -0.56 -4.24
N PHE A 136 -15.79 0.48 -3.91
CA PHE A 136 -16.22 1.58 -3.03
C PHE A 136 -16.70 2.80 -3.81
N VAL A 137 -16.58 2.77 -5.13
CA VAL A 137 -16.99 3.87 -6.02
C VAL A 137 -18.32 3.49 -6.65
N ASP A 138 -19.33 4.36 -6.49
CA ASP A 138 -20.57 4.21 -7.23
C ASP A 138 -20.34 4.70 -8.66
N THR A 139 -20.35 3.76 -9.61
CA THR A 139 -20.06 4.03 -11.01
C THR A 139 -21.20 4.73 -11.72
N ASN A 140 -22.41 4.72 -11.14
CA ASN A 140 -23.60 5.36 -11.70
C ASN A 140 -23.78 6.80 -11.17
N ALA A 141 -22.99 7.20 -10.17
CA ALA A 141 -23.02 8.55 -9.64
C ALA A 141 -22.53 9.56 -10.68
N THR A 142 -23.20 10.72 -10.77
CA THR A 142 -22.88 11.83 -11.69
C THR A 142 -21.41 12.27 -11.62
N HIS A 143 -20.76 12.09 -10.46
CA HIS A 143 -19.40 12.54 -10.19
C HIS A 143 -18.49 11.42 -9.60
N ALA A 144 -18.50 10.23 -10.21
CA ALA A 144 -17.69 9.08 -9.78
C ALA A 144 -16.17 9.40 -9.63
N ASN A 145 -15.62 10.28 -10.47
CA ASN A 145 -14.21 10.68 -10.39
C ASN A 145 -13.90 11.54 -9.14
N LEU A 146 -14.82 12.44 -8.76
CA LEU A 146 -14.66 13.23 -7.53
C LEU A 146 -14.81 12.35 -6.29
N GLN A 147 -15.73 11.36 -6.32
CA GLN A 147 -15.85 10.36 -5.27
C GLN A 147 -14.56 9.53 -5.14
N SER A 148 -13.97 9.12 -6.27
CA SER A 148 -12.71 8.37 -6.30
C SER A 148 -11.56 9.19 -5.69
N LEU A 149 -11.43 10.45 -6.08
CA LEU A 149 -10.42 11.35 -5.51
C LEU A 149 -10.63 11.54 -4.00
N PHE A 150 -11.86 11.68 -3.54
CA PHE A 150 -12.18 11.81 -2.11
C PHE A 150 -11.75 10.58 -1.31
N LEU A 151 -12.09 9.38 -1.78
CA LEU A 151 -11.63 8.12 -1.15
C LEU A 151 -10.10 7.98 -1.24
N GLY A 152 -9.50 8.40 -2.35
CA GLY A 152 -8.05 8.41 -2.52
C GLY A 152 -7.32 9.35 -1.54
N VAL A 153 -7.90 10.51 -1.22
CA VAL A 153 -7.36 11.40 -0.18
C VAL A 153 -7.42 10.73 1.19
N ILE A 154 -8.53 10.07 1.53
CA ILE A 154 -8.63 9.29 2.78
C ILE A 154 -7.52 8.23 2.83
N PHE A 155 -7.29 7.53 1.71
CA PHE A 155 -6.21 6.54 1.62
C PHE A 155 -4.84 7.15 1.92
N VAL A 156 -4.48 8.26 1.27
CA VAL A 156 -3.18 8.93 1.47
C VAL A 156 -3.04 9.44 2.91
N VAL A 157 -4.10 9.98 3.52
CA VAL A 157 -4.05 10.42 4.92
C VAL A 157 -3.79 9.25 5.87
N LEU A 158 -4.49 8.12 5.69
CA LEU A 158 -4.26 6.93 6.48
C LEU A 158 -2.86 6.36 6.25
N ALA A 159 -2.41 6.31 4.99
CA ALA A 159 -1.07 5.86 4.62
C ALA A 159 0.00 6.72 5.31
N THR A 160 -0.14 8.04 5.28
CA THR A 160 0.77 8.99 5.94
C THR A 160 0.87 8.72 7.44
N ILE A 161 -0.26 8.48 8.12
CA ILE A 161 -0.27 8.16 9.55
C ILE A 161 0.48 6.86 9.81
N PHE A 162 0.13 5.77 9.12
CA PHE A 162 0.75 4.46 9.33
C PHE A 162 2.24 4.44 8.97
N ASN A 163 2.60 4.97 7.80
CA ASN A 163 3.97 5.07 7.32
C ASN A 163 4.82 5.98 8.22
N GLY A 164 4.25 7.09 8.68
CA GLY A 164 4.85 7.97 9.68
C GLY A 164 5.11 7.23 11.00
N SER A 165 4.13 6.48 11.51
CA SER A 165 4.29 5.65 12.71
C SER A 165 5.40 4.62 12.55
N TYR A 166 5.44 3.88 11.43
CA TYR A 166 6.53 2.94 11.14
C TYR A 166 7.89 3.64 11.18
N SER A 167 8.00 4.81 10.55
CA SER A 167 9.25 5.57 10.49
C SER A 167 9.73 6.02 11.87
N LEU A 168 8.82 6.56 12.68
CA LEU A 168 9.12 7.05 14.03
C LEU A 168 9.48 5.90 14.98
N MET A 169 8.71 4.81 14.95
CA MET A 169 8.97 3.63 15.76
C MET A 169 10.31 2.98 15.38
N ALA A 170 10.59 2.84 14.08
CA ALA A 170 11.84 2.25 13.61
C ALA A 170 13.06 3.08 13.97
N SER A 171 12.95 4.41 13.90
CA SER A 171 14.01 5.33 14.32
C SER A 171 14.25 5.28 15.84
N GLY A 172 13.17 5.24 16.63
CA GLY A 172 13.25 5.20 18.10
C GLY A 172 13.71 3.85 18.65
N LEU A 173 13.39 2.75 17.98
CA LEU A 173 13.74 1.38 18.38
C LEU A 173 14.96 0.82 17.64
N ARG A 174 15.74 1.68 16.96
CA ARG A 174 16.89 1.30 16.12
C ARG A 174 17.80 0.26 16.77
N HIS A 175 18.21 0.48 18.02
CA HIS A 175 19.14 -0.41 18.73
C HIS A 175 18.55 -1.80 19.07
N LEU A 176 17.22 -1.89 19.24
CA LEU A 176 16.51 -3.15 19.50
C LEU A 176 16.26 -3.91 18.20
N LEU A 177 15.88 -3.19 17.14
CA LEU A 177 15.59 -3.77 15.82
C LEU A 177 16.84 -4.31 15.13
N LEU A 178 18.01 -3.69 15.34
CA LEU A 178 19.30 -4.18 14.83
C LEU A 178 19.80 -5.46 15.52
N ARG A 179 19.28 -5.79 16.72
CA ARG A 179 19.71 -6.97 17.50
C ARG A 179 18.68 -8.11 17.53
N GLY A 180 17.45 -7.89 17.08
CA GLY A 180 16.32 -8.81 17.26
C GLY A 180 15.88 -9.59 16.01
N LYS A 181 15.31 -10.78 16.21
CA LYS A 181 14.66 -11.60 15.15
C LYS A 181 13.23 -11.15 14.81
N THR A 182 12.69 -10.18 15.56
CA THR A 182 11.30 -9.72 15.49
C THR A 182 10.93 -9.14 14.13
N LEU A 183 11.83 -8.35 13.53
CA LEU A 183 11.55 -7.73 12.24
C LEU A 183 11.49 -8.76 11.09
N PRO A 184 12.46 -9.69 10.96
CA PRO A 184 12.34 -10.84 10.07
C PRO A 184 11.04 -11.63 10.25
N PHE A 185 10.63 -11.89 11.51
CA PHE A 185 9.41 -12.64 11.80
C PHE A 185 8.14 -11.94 11.28
N ILE A 186 8.00 -10.63 11.57
CA ILE A 186 6.86 -9.84 11.12
C ILE A 186 6.81 -9.78 9.59
N GLN A 187 7.95 -9.53 8.94
CA GLN A 187 8.04 -9.45 7.48
C GLN A 187 7.62 -10.75 6.79
N ARG A 188 7.96 -11.90 7.38
CA ARG A 188 7.66 -13.20 6.76
C ARG A 188 6.21 -13.62 7.02
N TYR A 189 5.83 -13.73 8.29
CA TYR A 189 4.59 -14.43 8.66
C TYR A 189 3.38 -13.49 8.69
N VAL A 190 3.52 -12.25 9.16
CA VAL A 190 2.38 -11.31 9.26
C VAL A 190 2.03 -10.77 7.88
N SER A 191 3.02 -10.26 7.12
CA SER A 191 2.79 -9.80 5.74
C SER A 191 2.20 -10.88 4.85
N GLY A 192 2.82 -12.06 4.88
CA GLY A 192 2.49 -13.14 3.99
C GLY A 192 1.05 -13.64 4.17
N THR A 193 0.60 -13.79 5.41
CA THR A 193 -0.74 -14.27 5.74
C THR A 193 -1.82 -13.22 5.38
N LEU A 194 -1.56 -11.94 5.65
CA LEU A 194 -2.50 -10.87 5.33
C LEU A 194 -2.68 -10.69 3.81
N PHE A 195 -1.60 -10.83 3.02
CA PHE A 195 -1.69 -10.75 1.56
C PHE A 195 -2.57 -11.87 0.97
N VAL A 196 -2.42 -13.09 1.49
CA VAL A 196 -3.28 -14.22 1.12
C VAL A 196 -4.74 -13.94 1.51
N GLY A 197 -4.97 -13.40 2.71
CA GLY A 197 -6.30 -13.02 3.19
C GLY A 197 -6.98 -11.94 2.33
N LEU A 198 -6.27 -10.88 1.95
CA LEU A 198 -6.82 -9.85 1.06
C LEU A 198 -7.12 -10.39 -0.34
N GLY A 199 -6.27 -11.28 -0.87
CA GLY A 199 -6.53 -11.96 -2.14
C GLY A 199 -7.81 -12.79 -2.09
N ALA A 200 -8.03 -13.54 -1.00
CA ALA A 200 -9.25 -14.32 -0.78
C ALA A 200 -10.49 -13.42 -0.66
N LEU A 201 -10.41 -12.33 0.11
CA LEU A 201 -11.50 -11.36 0.25
C LEU A 201 -11.87 -10.73 -1.10
N ALA A 202 -10.88 -10.27 -1.86
CA ALA A 202 -11.09 -9.70 -3.19
C ALA A 202 -11.70 -10.70 -4.18
N ALA A 203 -11.42 -12.01 -4.04
CA ALA A 203 -12.08 -13.05 -4.84
C ALA A 203 -13.59 -13.12 -4.56
N THR A 204 -14.00 -12.97 -3.29
CA THR A 204 -15.42 -13.05 -2.86
C THR A 204 -16.25 -11.80 -3.18
N ALA A 205 -15.62 -10.68 -3.50
CA ALA A 205 -16.34 -9.43 -3.78
C ALA A 205 -17.10 -9.48 -5.11
N GLY A 206 -18.39 -9.80 -5.09
CA GLY A 206 -19.28 -9.73 -6.25
C GLY A 206 -19.71 -8.30 -6.55
N ARG A 207 -19.95 -8.00 -7.84
CA ARG A 207 -20.60 -6.76 -8.26
C ARG A 207 -22.04 -6.79 -7.70
N THR A 208 -22.34 -5.98 -6.68
CA THR A 208 -23.74 -5.78 -6.28
C THR A 208 -24.47 -5.11 -7.45
N LYS A 209 -25.61 -5.70 -7.82
CA LYS A 209 -26.46 -5.28 -8.93
C LYS A 209 -26.91 -3.83 -8.79
#